data_AF-A0A4V3N976-F1
#
_entry.id   AF-A0A4V3N976-F1
#
_cell.length_a   1.000
_cell.length_b   1.000
_cell.length_c   1.000
_cell.angle_alpha   90.00
_cell.angle_beta   90.00
_cell.angle_gamma   90.00
#
_symmetry.space_group_name_H-M   'P 1'
#
loop_
_entity.id
_entity.type
_entity.pdbx_description
1 polymer ?
#
loop_
_entity_poly.entity_id
_entity_poly.type
_entity_poly.pdbx_seq_one_letter_code
_entity_poly.pdbx_strand_id
1 'polypeptide(L)'
;TPPWKPVTVYDDGRRVYVEFPRGIVQGEMPPIFVIGPDGEAQIVNSRVFQNILIVDRLFGAAELRLGSGNRQQTVRIVRTDGIKNDRLPWMPTSNSASKVTNPPRQRGGEQP
;
A
#
# COMPACT_ATOMS: atom_id res chain seq x y z
N THR A 1 20.02 -0.12 5.24
CA THR A 1 19.08 -0.29 4.12
C THR A 1 19.82 -0.90 2.96
N PRO A 2 19.22 -1.80 2.16
CA PRO A 2 19.91 -2.46 1.06
C PRO A 2 20.39 -1.43 0.01
N PRO A 3 21.55 -1.64 -0.64
CA PRO A 3 22.09 -0.70 -1.64
C PRO A 3 21.20 -0.59 -2.89
N TRP A 4 20.35 -1.58 -3.11
CA TRP A 4 19.36 -1.62 -4.18
C TRP A 4 18.00 -1.03 -3.78
N LYS A 5 17.84 -0.42 -2.60
CA LYS A 5 16.56 0.19 -2.22
C LYS A 5 16.14 1.25 -3.26
N PRO A 6 14.88 1.25 -3.76
CA PRO A 6 14.40 2.28 -4.67
C PRO A 6 14.60 3.69 -4.13
N VAL A 7 14.95 4.63 -5.01
CA VAL A 7 15.04 6.06 -4.70
C VAL A 7 13.69 6.74 -4.82
N THR A 8 12.88 6.33 -5.81
CA THR A 8 11.58 6.91 -6.10
C THR A 8 10.64 5.83 -6.61
N VAL A 9 9.35 5.94 -6.28
CA VAL A 9 8.28 5.13 -6.87
C VAL A 9 7.13 6.05 -7.26
N TYR A 10 6.66 5.94 -8.50
CA TYR A 10 5.59 6.78 -9.05
C TYR A 10 4.77 5.99 -10.09
N ASP A 11 3.60 6.50 -10.47
CA ASP A 11 2.74 5.90 -11.49
C ASP A 11 2.21 6.94 -12.48
N ASP A 12 1.83 6.48 -13.67
CA ASP A 12 1.17 7.28 -14.72
C ASP A 12 -0.35 7.02 -14.78
N GLY A 13 -0.91 6.36 -13.75
CA GLY A 13 -2.30 5.89 -13.72
C GLY A 13 -2.53 4.55 -14.45
N ARG A 14 -1.52 3.96 -15.09
CA ARG A 14 -1.61 2.64 -15.75
C ARG A 14 -0.51 1.69 -15.30
N ARG A 15 0.71 2.20 -15.17
CA ARG A 15 1.92 1.46 -14.81
C ARG A 15 2.59 2.12 -13.61
N VAL A 16 3.31 1.30 -12.85
CA VAL A 16 4.16 1.79 -11.76
C VAL A 16 5.62 1.74 -12.20
N TYR A 17 6.35 2.81 -11.89
CA TYR A 17 7.76 2.99 -12.16
C TYR A 17 8.50 2.97 -10.84
N VAL A 18 9.37 1.99 -10.68
CA VAL A 18 10.25 1.83 -9.51
C VAL A 18 11.65 2.20 -9.95
N GLU A 19 12.11 3.37 -9.51
CA GLU A 19 13.44 3.88 -9.84
C GLU A 19 14.45 3.46 -8.78
N PHE A 20 15.53 2.84 -9.22
CA PHE A 20 16.62 2.38 -8.38
C PHE A 20 17.84 3.30 -8.47
N PRO A 21 18.78 3.25 -7.50
CA PRO A 21 20.08 3.89 -7.65
C PRO A 21 20.76 3.41 -8.94
N ARG A 22 21.44 4.32 -9.66
CA ARG A 22 22.11 3.98 -10.93
C ARG A 22 23.07 2.79 -10.83
N GLY A 23 23.69 2.59 -9.67
CA GLY A 23 24.58 1.45 -9.41
C GLY A 23 23.90 0.08 -9.49
N ILE A 24 22.56 -0.01 -9.50
CA ILE A 24 21.86 -1.30 -9.58
C ILE A 24 22.13 -2.03 -10.89
N VAL A 25 22.49 -1.31 -11.96
CA VAL A 25 22.79 -1.92 -13.27
C VAL A 25 24.04 -2.81 -13.23
N GLN A 26 24.87 -2.68 -12.18
CA GLN A 26 26.03 -3.53 -11.94
C GLN A 26 25.72 -4.71 -11.01
N GLY A 27 24.54 -4.72 -10.37
CA GLY A 27 24.11 -5.72 -9.42
C GLY A 27 22.92 -6.53 -9.92
N GLU A 28 22.27 -7.23 -8.99
CA GLU A 28 21.08 -8.02 -9.27
C GLU A 28 19.82 -7.15 -9.11
N MET A 29 18.91 -7.23 -10.08
CA MET A 29 17.61 -6.56 -10.03
C MET A 29 16.66 -7.38 -9.14
N PRO A 30 16.10 -6.82 -8.06
CA PRO A 30 15.19 -7.56 -7.19
C PRO A 30 13.86 -7.91 -7.89
N PRO A 31 13.42 -9.18 -7.82
CA PRO A 31 12.06 -9.56 -8.16
C PRO A 31 11.02 -8.74 -7.40
N ILE A 32 9.96 -8.33 -8.11
CA ILE A 32 8.81 -7.64 -7.54
C ILE A 32 7.61 -8.57 -7.42
N PHE A 33 6.96 -8.51 -6.26
CA PHE A 33 5.70 -9.19 -5.98
C PHE A 33 4.66 -8.16 -5.59
N VAL A 34 3.50 -8.15 -6.25
CA VAL A 34 2.37 -7.35 -5.81
C VAL A 34 1.65 -8.09 -4.69
N ILE A 35 1.28 -7.37 -3.63
CA ILE A 35 0.51 -7.95 -2.53
C ILE A 35 -0.98 -7.82 -2.87
N GLY A 36 -1.64 -8.95 -3.01
CA GLY A 36 -3.07 -9.06 -3.27
C GLY A 36 -3.94 -8.61 -2.08
N PRO A 37 -5.26 -8.49 -2.28
CA PRO A 37 -6.20 -8.11 -1.21
C PRO A 37 -6.22 -9.07 -0.02
N ASP A 38 -5.88 -10.35 -0.27
CA ASP A 38 -5.71 -11.44 0.69
C ASP A 38 -4.35 -11.43 1.39
N GLY A 39 -3.44 -10.55 0.98
CA GLY A 39 -2.07 -10.50 1.48
C GLY A 39 -1.11 -11.43 0.74
N GLU A 40 -1.55 -12.11 -0.31
CA GLU A 40 -0.69 -13.03 -1.07
C GLU A 40 0.27 -12.29 -2.01
N ALA A 41 1.48 -12.82 -2.13
CA ALA A 41 2.51 -12.27 -3.03
C ALA A 41 2.33 -12.83 -4.45
N GLN A 42 2.05 -11.96 -5.40
CA GLN A 42 1.74 -12.31 -6.79
C GLN A 42 2.85 -11.84 -7.73
N ILE A 43 3.31 -12.73 -8.61
CA ILE A 43 4.22 -12.36 -9.71
C ILE A 43 3.43 -11.52 -10.72
N VAL A 44 4.04 -10.44 -11.17
CA VAL A 44 3.45 -9.53 -12.15
C VAL A 44 4.33 -9.42 -13.38
N ASN A 45 3.70 -9.15 -14.52
CA ASN A 45 4.46 -8.78 -15.70
C ASN A 45 5.18 -7.46 -15.44
N SER A 46 6.48 -7.46 -15.69
CA SER A 46 7.32 -6.29 -15.48
C SER A 46 8.42 -6.22 -16.53
N ARG A 47 8.98 -5.04 -16.71
CA ARG A 47 10.03 -4.76 -17.69
C ARG A 47 11.09 -3.89 -17.04
N VAL A 48 12.34 -4.06 -17.43
CA VAL A 48 13.44 -3.21 -16.96
C VAL A 48 13.88 -2.30 -18.09
N PHE A 49 14.03 -1.01 -17.79
CA PHE A 49 14.65 -0.03 -18.66
C PHE A 49 15.65 0.80 -17.85
N GLN A 50 16.95 0.67 -18.15
CA GLN A 50 18.01 1.28 -17.35
C GLN A 50 17.92 0.84 -15.87
N ASN A 51 17.84 1.79 -14.94
CA ASN A 51 17.66 1.58 -13.49
C ASN A 51 16.17 1.62 -13.07
N ILE A 52 15.24 1.45 -14.01
CA ILE A 52 13.79 1.56 -13.75
C ILE A 52 13.13 0.21 -14.01
N LEU A 53 12.42 -0.30 -13.00
CA LEU A 53 11.50 -1.43 -13.13
C LEU A 53 10.09 -0.91 -13.36
N ILE A 54 9.52 -1.29 -14.49
CA ILE A 54 8.20 -0.89 -14.97
C ILE A 54 7.25 -2.04 -14.71
N VAL A 55 6.27 -1.84 -13.85
CA VAL A 55 5.22 -2.81 -13.53
C VAL A 55 3.99 -2.47 -14.36
N ASP A 56 3.48 -3.45 -15.11
CA ASP A 56 2.39 -3.23 -16.09
C ASP A 56 0.99 -3.04 -15.45
N ARG A 57 0.91 -2.82 -14.13
CA ARG A 57 -0.34 -2.55 -13.40
C ARG A 57 -0.12 -1.71 -12.14
N LEU A 58 -1.19 -1.08 -11.68
CA LEU A 58 -1.26 -0.43 -10.37
C LEU A 58 -1.38 -1.47 -9.24
N PHE A 59 -0.90 -1.11 -8.04
CA PHE A 59 -1.02 -1.91 -6.82
C PHE A 59 -1.16 -1.01 -5.58
N GLY A 60 -1.77 -1.55 -4.52
CA GLY A 60 -1.82 -0.90 -3.19
C GLY A 60 -0.53 -1.14 -2.39
N ALA A 61 0.02 -2.34 -2.48
CA ALA A 61 1.32 -2.68 -1.91
C ALA A 61 2.08 -3.66 -2.81
N ALA A 62 3.41 -3.59 -2.75
CA ALA A 62 4.31 -4.53 -3.41
C ALA A 62 5.55 -4.76 -2.55
N GLU A 63 6.24 -5.87 -2.80
CA GLU A 63 7.49 -6.22 -2.16
C GLU A 63 8.56 -6.52 -3.20
N LEU A 64 9.72 -5.88 -3.00
CA LEU A 64 10.97 -6.24 -3.68
C LEU A 64 11.73 -7.17 -2.76
N ARG A 65 12.16 -8.32 -3.28
CA ARG A 65 12.88 -9.33 -2.50
C ARG A 65 14.19 -9.67 -3.21
N LEU A 66 15.30 -9.75 -2.48
CA LEU A 66 16.59 -10.15 -3.04
C LEU A 66 17.34 -11.07 -2.08
N GLY A 67 18.01 -12.10 -2.62
CA GLY A 67 18.65 -13.15 -1.83
C GLY A 67 17.70 -14.27 -1.42
N SER A 68 18.18 -15.17 -0.57
CA SER A 68 17.47 -16.40 -0.19
C SER A 68 17.63 -16.74 1.29
N GLY A 69 16.68 -17.53 1.82
CA GLY A 69 16.66 -17.98 3.21
C GLY A 69 16.81 -16.82 4.19
N ASN A 70 17.69 -16.99 5.18
CA ASN A 70 17.91 -16.01 6.25
C ASN A 70 18.61 -14.72 5.79
N ARG A 71 19.09 -14.66 4.53
CA ARG A 71 19.73 -13.47 3.95
C ARG A 71 18.82 -12.73 2.98
N GLN A 72 17.57 -13.17 2.83
CA GLN A 72 16.62 -12.46 1.99
C GLN A 72 16.34 -11.08 2.56
N GLN A 73 16.56 -10.07 1.73
CA GLN A 73 16.26 -8.68 2.03
C GLN A 73 14.95 -8.30 1.33
N THR A 74 14.03 -7.69 2.08
CA THR A 74 12.73 -7.27 1.56
C THR A 74 12.54 -5.76 1.72
N VAL A 75 12.10 -5.10 0.66
CA VAL A 75 11.65 -3.71 0.67
C VAL A 75 10.17 -3.68 0.28
N ARG A 76 9.32 -3.20 1.20
CA ARG A 76 7.89 -3.04 0.96
C ARG A 76 7.58 -1.63 0.46
N ILE A 77 6.81 -1.56 -0.61
CA ILE A 77 6.29 -0.35 -1.24
C ILE A 77 4.80 -0.28 -0.93
N VAL A 78 4.33 0.84 -0.40
CA VAL A 78 2.91 1.08 -0.11
C VAL A 78 2.48 2.38 -0.77
N ARG A 79 1.39 2.31 -1.52
CA ARG A 79 0.78 3.46 -2.19
C ARG A 79 0.10 4.37 -1.14
N THR A 80 0.33 5.68 -1.20
CA THR A 80 -0.09 6.64 -0.16
C THR A 80 -1.19 7.62 -0.58
N ASP A 81 -1.46 7.74 -1.88
CA ASP A 81 -2.45 8.62 -2.51
C ASP A 81 -3.88 8.04 -2.55
N GLY A 82 -4.04 6.73 -2.33
CA GLY A 82 -5.36 6.10 -2.13
C GLY A 82 -6.14 6.68 -0.93
N ILE A 83 -5.47 7.42 -0.03
CA ILE A 83 -6.06 8.13 1.11
C ILE A 83 -6.49 9.57 0.72
N LYS A 84 -5.99 10.13 -0.38
CA LYS A 84 -6.19 11.55 -0.74
C LYS A 84 -7.39 11.80 -1.66
N ASN A 85 -7.93 10.79 -2.34
CA ASN A 85 -8.99 11.01 -3.32
C ASN A 85 -10.43 11.03 -2.75
N ASP A 86 -10.64 10.71 -1.47
CA ASP A 86 -11.96 10.86 -0.80
C ASP A 86 -12.09 12.13 0.05
N ARG A 87 -11.13 13.06 -0.01
CA ARG A 87 -11.26 14.39 0.59
C ARG A 87 -11.25 15.46 -0.49
N LEU A 88 -12.41 15.63 -1.12
CA LEU A 88 -12.73 16.85 -1.83
C LEU A 88 -12.66 18.04 -0.84
N PRO A 89 -12.06 19.19 -1.21
CA PRO A 89 -11.76 20.30 -0.31
C PRO A 89 -12.98 21.16 0.12
N TRP A 90 -14.19 20.59 0.14
CA TRP A 90 -15.41 21.31 0.53
C TRP A 90 -16.30 20.59 1.55
N MET A 91 -15.99 19.36 1.98
CA MET A 91 -16.83 18.70 2.97
C MET A 91 -16.47 19.10 4.41
N PRO A 92 -17.40 19.67 5.19
CA PRO A 92 -17.25 19.74 6.64
C PRO A 92 -17.34 18.33 7.23
N THR A 93 -16.43 17.99 8.14
CA THR A 93 -16.47 16.73 8.88
C THR A 93 -17.68 16.72 9.80
N SER A 94 -18.77 16.04 9.42
CA SER A 94 -19.85 15.76 10.36
C SER A 94 -19.41 14.65 11.31
N ASN A 95 -18.83 15.04 12.44
CA ASN A 95 -18.61 14.14 13.56
C ASN A 95 -19.94 13.95 14.31
N SER A 96 -20.86 13.15 13.76
CA SER A 96 -22.05 12.73 14.49
C SER A 96 -21.69 11.63 15.46
N ALA A 97 -21.24 12.04 16.64
CA ALA A 97 -21.24 11.20 17.83
C ALA A 97 -22.69 10.81 18.16
N SER A 98 -23.15 9.67 17.65
CA SER A 98 -24.35 9.00 18.16
C SER A 98 -24.01 8.43 19.54
N LYS A 99 -24.08 9.30 20.53
CA LYS A 99 -24.09 8.99 21.95
C LYS A 99 -25.33 8.12 22.20
N VAL A 100 -25.18 6.80 22.15
CA VAL A 100 -26.16 5.85 22.69
C VAL A 100 -26.37 6.23 24.16
N THR A 101 -27.45 6.94 24.42
CA THR A 101 -27.88 7.31 25.76
C THR A 101 -28.89 6.27 26.19
N ASN A 102 -28.46 5.39 27.09
CA ASN A 102 -29.31 4.41 27.74
C ASN A 102 -30.28 5.15 28.70
N PRO A 103 -31.61 4.98 28.61
CA PRO A 103 -32.52 5.49 29.63
C PRO A 103 -32.52 4.59 30.88
N PRO A 104 -32.78 5.14 32.09
CA PRO A 104 -32.66 4.41 33.34
C PRO A 104 -33.88 3.50 33.59
N ARG A 105 -33.65 2.38 34.27
CA ARG A 105 -34.70 1.55 34.89
C ARG A 105 -35.29 2.25 36.12
N GLN A 106 -36.62 2.32 36.21
CA GLN A 106 -37.46 2.25 37.43
C GLN A 106 -38.93 2.11 36.98
N ARG A 107 -39.62 0.99 37.24
CA ARG A 107 -40.34 0.54 38.45
C ARG A 107 -41.77 1.11 38.57
N GLY A 108 -42.75 0.21 38.48
CA GLY A 108 -44.05 0.27 39.19
C GLY A 108 -45.25 0.77 38.39
N GLY A 109 -46.32 -0.04 38.35
CA GLY A 109 -47.64 0.38 37.85
C GLY A 109 -48.54 -0.80 37.48
N GLU A 110 -49.39 -1.19 38.40
CA GLU A 110 -50.39 -2.25 38.36
C GLU A 110 -51.68 -1.77 37.64
N GLN A 111 -52.26 -2.63 36.79
CA GLN A 111 -53.71 -2.79 36.46
C GLN A 111 -54.51 -1.60 35.87
N PRO A 112 -55.70 -1.82 35.26
CA PRO A 112 -56.62 -2.98 35.34
C PRO A 112 -56.74 -3.84 34.07
#